data_AF-A0A957H9T3-F1
#
_entry.id   AF-A0A957H9T3-F1
#
_cell.length_a   1.000
_cell.length_b   1.000
_cell.length_c   1.000
_cell.angle_alpha   90.00
_cell.angle_beta   90.00
_cell.angle_gamma   90.00
#
_symmetry.space_group_name_H-M   'P 1'
#
loop_
_entity.id
_entity.type
_entity.pdbx_description
1 polymer ?
#
loop_
_entity_poly.entity_id
_entity_poly.type
_entity_poly.pdbx_seq_one_letter_code
_entity_poly.pdbx_strand_id
1 'polypeptide(L)'
;FAPAFVPLGFGIWFAHYSFHFLISPLSIIAVFQEFLGMTGAWEQLSGGLSLDAIGLLQVVALVGGWAWSAWLVQRAARRLYGRRGFVGQLPWMLLLLVVLLIAVQIFSQPMEMRGTEFLFS
;
A
#
# COMPACT_ATOMS: atom_id res chain seq x y z
N PHE A 1 10.40 16.26 10.38
CA PHE A 1 9.83 15.69 9.15
C PHE A 1 9.45 14.21 9.28
N ALA A 2 10.11 13.41 10.12
CA ALA A 2 9.84 11.97 10.29
C ALA A 2 8.35 11.57 10.47
N PRO A 3 7.49 12.26 11.25
CA PRO A 3 6.08 11.89 11.35
C PRO A 3 5.30 11.96 10.02
N ALA A 4 5.80 12.70 9.03
CA ALA A 4 5.18 12.80 7.72
C ALA A 4 5.30 11.50 6.90
N PHE A 5 6.12 10.51 7.31
CA PHE A 5 6.17 9.21 6.66
C PHE A 5 5.03 8.27 7.06
N VAL A 6 4.38 8.56 8.19
CA VAL A 6 3.34 7.69 8.76
C VAL A 6 2.15 7.50 7.82
N PRO A 7 1.57 8.55 7.18
CA PRO A 7 0.41 8.33 6.31
C PRO A 7 0.72 7.54 5.04
N LEU A 8 1.90 7.74 4.43
CA LEU A 8 2.34 6.95 3.27
C LEU A 8 2.60 5.50 3.67
N GLY A 9 3.30 5.28 4.80
CA GLY A 9 3.50 3.94 5.35
C GLY A 9 2.17 3.23 5.62
N PHE A 10 1.22 3.92 6.26
CA PHE A 10 -0.12 3.41 6.45
C PHE A 10 -0.82 3.08 5.13
N GLY A 11 -0.75 3.96 4.12
CA GLY A 11 -1.33 3.70 2.80
C GLY A 11 -0.77 2.45 2.13
N ILE A 12 0.54 2.23 2.23
CA ILE A 12 1.22 1.02 1.70
C ILE A 12 0.73 -0.23 2.44
N TRP A 13 0.73 -0.22 3.77
CA TRP A 13 0.27 -1.36 4.57
C TRP A 13 -1.21 -1.65 4.31
N PHE A 14 -2.05 -0.62 4.31
CA PHE A 14 -3.48 -0.75 4.03
C PHE A 14 -3.73 -1.34 2.64
N ALA A 15 -3.04 -0.85 1.60
CA ALA A 15 -3.14 -1.39 0.24
C ALA A 15 -2.72 -2.87 0.17
N HIS A 16 -1.66 -3.24 0.91
CA HIS A 16 -1.16 -4.62 0.97
C HIS A 16 -2.15 -5.57 1.65
N TYR A 17 -2.59 -5.26 2.87
CA TYR A 17 -3.50 -6.13 3.62
C TYR A 17 -4.89 -6.18 2.99
N SER A 18 -5.35 -5.07 2.40
CA SER A 18 -6.63 -5.07 1.68
C SER A 18 -6.60 -6.03 0.50
N PHE A 19 -5.48 -6.17 -0.21
CA PHE A 19 -5.36 -7.18 -1.27
C PHE A 19 -5.52 -8.59 -0.72
N HIS A 20 -4.75 -8.95 0.30
CA HIS A 20 -4.81 -10.30 0.89
C HIS A 20 -6.20 -10.64 1.44
N PHE A 21 -6.87 -9.64 2.01
CA PHE A 21 -8.21 -9.84 2.54
C PHE A 21 -9.28 -9.90 1.45
N LEU A 22 -9.23 -9.01 0.45
CA LEU A 22 -10.31 -8.83 -0.53
C LEU A 22 -10.21 -9.77 -1.74
N ILE A 23 -9.03 -10.36 -2.00
CA ILE A 23 -8.86 -11.31 -3.11
C ILE A 23 -9.59 -12.63 -2.86
N SER A 24 -9.74 -13.03 -1.59
CA SER A 24 -10.45 -14.26 -1.23
C SER A 24 -10.91 -14.26 0.24
N PRO A 25 -11.82 -13.33 0.65
CA PRO A 25 -12.18 -13.11 2.05
C PRO A 25 -12.82 -14.34 2.72
N LEU A 26 -13.56 -15.14 1.96
CA LEU A 26 -14.30 -16.29 2.49
C LEU A 26 -13.48 -17.57 2.55
N SER A 27 -12.27 -17.60 1.97
CA SER A 27 -11.38 -18.76 2.00
C SER A 27 -11.04 -19.23 3.41
N ILE A 28 -11.08 -18.33 4.41
CA ILE A 28 -10.90 -18.67 5.81
C ILE A 28 -11.92 -19.73 6.30
N ILE A 29 -13.15 -19.71 5.77
CA ILE A 29 -14.18 -20.70 6.10
C ILE A 29 -13.78 -22.08 5.55
N ALA A 30 -13.27 -22.15 4.32
CA ALA A 30 -12.78 -23.40 3.73
C ALA A 30 -11.61 -23.98 4.54
N VAL A 31 -10.70 -23.13 5.01
CA VAL A 31 -9.61 -23.54 5.92
C VAL A 31 -10.16 -24.14 7.21
N PHE A 32 -11.14 -23.51 7.85
CA PHE A 32 -11.75 -24.05 9.08
C PHE A 32 -12.54 -25.34 8.82
N GLN A 33 -13.16 -25.50 7.65
CA GLN A 33 -13.82 -26.75 7.29
C GLN A 33 -12.83 -27.91 7.27
N GLU A 34 -11.69 -27.74 6.60
CA GLU A 34 -10.62 -28.75 6.56
C GLU A 34 -10.03 -29.02 7.94
N PHE A 35 -9.80 -27.97 8.73
CA PHE A 35 -9.31 -28.10 10.10
C PHE A 35 -10.22 -28.98 10.98
N LEU A 36 -11.54 -28.92 10.76
CA LEU A 36 -12.53 -29.72 11.47
C LEU A 36 -12.78 -31.10 10.83
N GLY A 37 -12.02 -31.47 9.80
CA GLY A 37 -12.15 -32.76 9.11
C GLY A 37 -13.26 -32.82 8.06
N MET A 38 -13.81 -31.68 7.63
CA MET A 38 -14.74 -31.58 6.51
C MET A 38 -14.00 -31.26 5.21
N THR A 39 -14.59 -31.57 4.06
CA THR A 39 -14.06 -31.11 2.77
C THR A 39 -14.27 -29.60 2.63
N GLY A 40 -13.19 -28.84 2.40
CA GLY A 40 -13.26 -27.39 2.17
C GLY A 40 -14.01 -27.04 0.90
N ALA A 41 -14.99 -26.15 1.00
CA ALA A 41 -15.79 -25.64 -0.13
C ALA A 41 -15.03 -24.52 -0.89
N TRP A 42 -13.82 -24.83 -1.38
CA TRP A 42 -12.90 -23.86 -1.97
C TRP A 42 -13.49 -23.13 -3.18
N GLU A 43 -14.14 -23.84 -4.09
CA GLU A 43 -14.72 -23.26 -5.30
C GLU A 43 -15.83 -22.23 -4.98
N GLN A 44 -16.62 -22.50 -3.95
CA GLN A 44 -17.73 -21.62 -3.54
C GLN A 44 -17.24 -20.44 -2.68
N LEU A 45 -16.11 -20.60 -2.00
CA LEU A 45 -15.59 -19.65 -1.00
C LEU A 45 -14.33 -18.90 -1.47
N SER A 46 -13.83 -19.17 -2.68
CA SER A 46 -12.66 -18.48 -3.24
C SER A 46 -12.98 -17.10 -3.80
N GLY A 47 -14.26 -16.76 -3.97
CA GLY A 47 -14.71 -15.51 -4.55
C GLY A 47 -14.23 -14.26 -3.77
N GLY A 48 -13.81 -13.24 -4.52
CA GLY A 48 -13.35 -11.96 -4.00
C GLY A 48 -13.68 -10.81 -4.95
N LEU A 49 -13.13 -9.63 -4.67
CA LEU A 49 -13.26 -8.49 -5.58
C LEU A 49 -12.45 -8.71 -6.87
N SER A 50 -12.85 -8.05 -7.96
CA SER A 50 -12.07 -8.07 -9.19
C SER A 50 -10.70 -7.42 -8.98
N LEU A 51 -9.70 -7.88 -9.73
CA LEU A 51 -8.34 -7.33 -9.67
C LEU A 51 -8.33 -5.82 -9.99
N ASP A 52 -9.21 -5.35 -10.88
CA ASP A 52 -9.35 -3.93 -11.19
C ASP A 52 -9.85 -3.11 -9.99
N ALA A 53 -10.85 -3.62 -9.26
CA ALA A 53 -11.38 -2.95 -8.08
C ALA A 53 -10.34 -2.91 -6.96
N ILE A 54 -9.60 -4.00 -6.76
CA ILE A 54 -8.51 -4.06 -5.77
C ILE A 54 -7.37 -3.11 -6.20
N GLY A 55 -7.00 -3.09 -7.47
CA GLY A 55 -5.97 -2.20 -8.01
C GLY A 55 -6.34 -0.71 -7.82
N LEU A 56 -7.59 -0.35 -8.09
CA LEU A 56 -8.09 1.00 -7.82
C LEU A 56 -7.98 1.36 -6.33
N LEU A 57 -8.40 0.46 -5.43
CA LEU A 57 -8.28 0.65 -3.98
C LEU A 57 -6.83 0.86 -3.55
N GLN A 58 -5.90 0.07 -4.10
CA GLN A 58 -4.47 0.19 -3.81
C GLN A 58 -3.91 1.54 -4.27
N VAL A 59 -4.24 1.99 -5.48
CA VAL A 59 -3.80 3.30 -5.99
C VAL A 59 -4.37 4.43 -5.13
N VAL A 60 -5.66 4.37 -4.77
CA VAL A 60 -6.30 5.38 -3.90
C VAL A 60 -5.61 5.43 -2.53
N ALA A 61 -5.31 4.28 -1.93
CA ALA A 61 -4.63 4.21 -0.65
C ALA A 61 -3.19 4.77 -0.71
N LEU A 62 -2.43 4.42 -1.75
CA LEU A 62 -1.06 4.89 -1.95
C LEU A 62 -1.01 6.41 -2.21
N VAL A 63 -1.79 6.89 -3.18
CA VAL A 63 -1.84 8.31 -3.53
C VAL A 63 -2.42 9.13 -2.39
N GLY A 64 -3.45 8.63 -1.71
CA GLY A 64 -4.03 9.28 -0.52
C GLY A 64 -3.03 9.40 0.63
N GLY A 65 -2.32 8.31 0.94
CA GLY A 65 -1.26 8.29 1.95
C GLY A 65 -0.10 9.24 1.61
N TRP A 66 0.31 9.27 0.34
CA TRP A 66 1.32 10.21 -0.14
C TRP A 66 0.85 11.67 -0.07
N ALA A 67 -0.38 11.97 -0.51
CA ALA A 67 -0.92 13.33 -0.49
C ALA A 67 -1.01 13.88 0.94
N TRP A 68 -1.44 13.05 1.90
CA TRP A 68 -1.42 13.42 3.32
C TRP A 68 0.02 13.66 3.81
N SER A 69 0.94 12.76 3.49
CA SER A 69 2.36 12.90 3.84
C SER A 69 2.97 14.20 3.30
N ALA A 70 2.70 14.51 2.03
CA ALA A 70 3.16 15.74 1.37
C ALA A 70 2.57 17.00 2.03
N TRP A 71 1.28 16.97 2.40
CA TRP A 71 0.65 18.05 3.16
C TRP A 71 1.32 18.26 4.53
N LEU A 72 1.67 17.19 5.25
CA LEU A 72 2.40 17.29 6.53
C LEU A 72 3.80 17.87 6.36
N VAL A 73 4.54 17.46 5.33
CA VAL A 73 5.85 18.04 4.99
C VAL A 73 5.72 19.53 4.71
N GLN A 74 4.75 19.93 3.89
CA GLN A 74 4.51 21.33 3.56
C GLN A 74 4.18 22.14 4.83
N ARG A 75 3.29 21.62 5.69
CA ARG A 75 2.94 22.26 6.97
C ARG A 75 4.15 22.40 7.89
N ALA A 76 4.99 21.38 7.99
CA ALA A 76 6.20 21.41 8.80
C ALA A 76 7.24 22.40 8.26
N ALA A 77 7.47 22.42 6.94
CA ALA A 77 8.45 23.29 6.32
C ALA A 77 8.07 24.77 6.42
N ARG A 78 6.77 25.11 6.24
CA ARG A 78 6.28 26.48 6.44
C ARG A 78 6.45 26.95 7.89
N ARG A 79 6.26 26.04 8.86
CA ARG A 79 6.47 26.33 10.29
C ARG A 79 7.94 26.55 10.64
N LEU A 80 8.84 25.74 10.09
CA LEU A 80 10.26 25.76 10.47
C LEU A 80 11.06 26.83 9.71
N TYR A 81 10.76 27.05 8.43
CA TYR A 81 11.58 27.87 7.53
C TYR A 81 10.87 29.12 6.99
N GLY A 82 9.60 29.35 7.37
CA GLY A 82 8.83 30.53 6.96
C GLY A 82 8.82 30.75 5.44
N ARG A 83 9.34 31.90 5.00
CA ARG A 83 9.43 32.28 3.57
C ARG A 83 10.32 31.35 2.74
N ARG A 84 11.26 30.63 3.36
CA ARG A 84 12.11 29.61 2.71
C ARG A 84 11.53 28.20 2.80
N GLY A 85 10.28 28.06 3.30
CA GLY A 85 9.59 26.78 3.45
C GLY A 85 9.53 25.96 2.17
N PHE A 86 9.44 26.61 1.00
CA PHE A 86 9.43 25.90 -0.28
C PHE A 86 10.70 25.11 -0.56
N VAL A 87 11.89 25.66 -0.28
CA VAL A 87 13.16 24.94 -0.49
C VAL A 87 13.33 23.87 0.59
N GLY A 88 12.94 24.18 1.83
CA GLY A 88 13.07 23.25 2.96
C GLY A 88 12.21 21.98 2.87
N GLN A 89 11.14 21.98 2.07
CA GLN A 89 10.32 20.78 1.84
C GLN A 89 10.84 19.87 0.72
N LEU A 90 11.64 20.38 -0.22
CA LEU A 90 12.00 19.65 -1.45
C LEU A 90 12.64 18.28 -1.18
N PRO A 91 13.66 18.15 -0.30
CA PRO A 91 14.30 16.85 -0.07
C PRO A 91 13.31 15.79 0.42
N TRP A 92 12.38 16.19 1.30
CA TRP A 92 11.38 15.30 1.88
C TRP A 92 10.26 14.96 0.90
N MET A 93 9.80 15.92 0.09
CA MET A 93 8.81 15.67 -0.96
C MET A 93 9.36 14.74 -2.03
N LEU A 94 10.61 14.94 -2.47
CA LEU A 94 11.27 14.05 -3.43
C LEU A 94 11.44 12.64 -2.85
N LEU A 95 11.86 12.52 -1.60
CA LEU A 95 12.00 11.22 -0.95
C LEU A 95 10.65 10.49 -0.86
N LEU A 96 9.58 11.16 -0.43
CA LEU A 96 8.24 10.57 -0.37
C LEU A 96 7.72 10.18 -1.75
N LEU A 97 8.02 10.98 -2.79
CA LEU A 97 7.68 10.66 -4.17
C LEU A 97 8.42 9.39 -4.64
N VAL A 98 9.73 9.28 -4.38
CA VAL A 98 10.50 8.08 -4.70
C VAL A 98 9.91 6.85 -4.01
N VAL A 99 9.58 6.95 -2.72
CA VAL A 99 8.92 5.85 -1.99
C VAL A 99 7.57 5.48 -2.60
N LEU A 100 6.75 6.47 -2.99
CA LEU A 100 5.48 6.21 -3.68
C LEU A 100 5.70 5.46 -5.00
N LEU A 101 6.66 5.91 -5.82
CA LEU A 101 6.94 5.28 -7.12
C LEU A 101 7.42 3.85 -6.96
N ILE A 102 8.30 3.59 -5.98
CA ILE A 102 8.75 2.23 -5.64
C ILE A 102 7.56 1.38 -5.18
N ALA A 103 6.68 1.91 -4.32
CA ALA A 103 5.49 1.19 -3.89
C ALA A 103 4.56 0.87 -5.06
N VAL A 104 4.28 1.83 -5.95
CA VAL A 104 3.45 1.60 -7.15
C VAL A 104 4.08 0.52 -8.04
N GLN A 105 5.40 0.57 -8.26
CA GLN A 105 6.12 -0.44 -9.03
C GLN A 105 6.02 -1.84 -8.39
N ILE A 106 6.18 -1.96 -7.08
CA ILE A 106 6.04 -3.28 -6.41
C ILE A 106 4.60 -3.80 -6.53
N PHE A 107 3.61 -2.92 -6.42
CA PHE A 107 2.21 -3.32 -6.46
C PHE A 107 1.69 -3.63 -7.87
N SER A 108 2.34 -3.11 -8.92
CA SER A 108 2.03 -3.49 -10.31
C SER A 108 2.59 -4.85 -10.70
N GLN A 109 3.54 -5.39 -9.93
CA GLN A 109 4.07 -6.73 -10.15
C GLN A 109 3.09 -7.83 -9.72
N PRO A 110 3.11 -8.98 -10.41
CA PRO A 110 2.46 -10.20 -9.94
C PRO A 110 2.89 -10.54 -8.51
N MET A 111 1.99 -11.14 -7.72
CA MET A 111 2.25 -11.42 -6.31
C MET A 111 3.50 -12.29 -6.09
N GLU A 112 3.72 -13.24 -6.99
CA GLU A 112 4.86 -14.14 -7.04
C GLU A 112 6.20 -13.44 -7.37
N MET A 113 6.16 -12.24 -7.97
CA MET A 113 7.35 -11.46 -8.33
C MET A 113 7.70 -10.36 -7.32
N ARG A 114 6.84 -10.14 -6.31
CA ARG A 114 7.10 -9.12 -5.28
C ARG A 114 8.23 -9.61 -4.36
N GLY A 115 9.42 -9.03 -4.55
CA GLY A 115 10.61 -9.30 -3.72
C GLY A 115 11.69 -10.18 -4.39
N THR A 116 11.54 -10.53 -5.67
CA THR A 116 12.50 -11.39 -6.39
C THR A 116 13.38 -10.64 -7.40
N GLU A 117 12.98 -9.45 -7.87
CA GLU A 117 13.73 -8.71 -8.90
C GLU A 117 15.13 -8.24 -8.46
N PHE A 118 15.40 -8.13 -7.14
CA PHE A 118 16.70 -7.69 -6.63
C PHE A 118 17.78 -8.79 -6.59
N LEU A 119 17.42 -10.06 -6.84
CA LEU A 119 18.34 -11.20 -6.74
C LEU A 119 18.95 -11.63 -8.09
N PHE A 120 18.47 -11.09 -9.22
CA PHE A 120 18.86 -11.55 -10.56
C PHE A 120 19.32 -10.44 -11.51
N SER A 121 19.65 -9.26 -10.99
CA SER A 121 20.35 -8.17 -11.70
C SER A 121 21.75 -7.95 -11.12
#